data_AF-A0A7G8YPE3-F1
#
_entry.id   AF-A0A7G8YPE3-F1
#
_cell.length_a   1.000
_cell.length_b   1.000
_cell.length_c   1.000
_cell.angle_alpha   90.00
_cell.angle_beta   90.00
_cell.angle_gamma   90.00
#
_symmetry.space_group_name_H-M   'P 1'
#
loop_
_entity.id
_entity.type
_entity.pdbx_description
1 polymer ?
#
loop_
_entity_poly.entity_id
_entity_poly.type
_entity_poly.pdbx_seq_one_letter_code
_entity_poly.pdbx_strand_id
1 'polypeptide(L)'
;MNSPHMDYALAPRASGPASWLETFLVTALVIGVGLWLAPQDPLQVQGEFPWSVLAPLLLGVRYGFVRGLISASLLVAAFFVLRQNGLPGYAQIAPSYIVGVLVCGMLVGEVRDLWERRLLRLQMANEYRQYRLDDFTRAHQILRVSHDRLEQRLAGSDQSLRSSLLGLRERLRAAPNGDDALTLLAEPVLTLLGQYGSLRVAGLYRVQQTANAAPQLSLLASIGTMPTLDDKDLLVRLCLERAELVSVREELLDSGGQAAVSSLQACIPLVDTQGQVLAVLAVRQMPFFAFQERTLSLLALLAGHIADLLQADSQVLQLQDADSQQFTRQLKRSLVDVERHGLSGCLYAFELTQPNDELTRLFERSQRGLDLHLSLVNNRGHGLLLVLLPLTSSEGAQGYLTRLGKLVHEHFGMSVELASLGVKVLPYDLESARQRDGLRNFLYNECGLNDQQVAV
;
A
#
# COMPACT_ATOMS: atom_id res chain seq x y z
N MET A 1 20.64 -19.26 0.59
CA MET A 1 20.36 -19.13 2.04
C MET A 1 20.15 -20.54 2.56
N ASN A 2 21.15 -21.06 3.30
CA ASN A 2 21.10 -22.39 3.89
C ASN A 2 20.01 -22.40 4.96
N SER A 3 18.98 -23.22 4.77
CA SER A 3 18.03 -23.51 5.84
C SER A 3 18.78 -24.22 6.99
N PRO A 4 18.62 -23.77 8.25
CA PRO A 4 19.22 -24.42 9.40
C PRO A 4 18.36 -25.62 9.81
N HIS A 5 18.27 -26.64 8.96
CA HIS A 5 17.72 -27.91 9.42
C HIS A 5 18.83 -28.67 10.10
N MET A 6 18.79 -28.71 11.44
CA MET A 6 19.56 -29.67 12.23
C MET A 6 19.24 -31.07 11.72
N ASP A 7 20.21 -31.69 11.05
CA ASP A 7 20.16 -33.11 10.72
C ASP A 7 20.17 -33.92 12.02
N TYR A 8 18.99 -34.30 12.51
CA TYR A 8 18.82 -35.27 13.59
C TYR A 8 19.10 -36.70 13.10
N ALA A 9 20.16 -36.91 12.33
CA ALA A 9 20.63 -38.23 11.96
C ALA A 9 21.46 -38.79 13.14
N LEU A 10 20.79 -39.52 14.04
CA LEU A 10 21.44 -40.22 15.16
C LEU A 10 22.45 -41.31 14.73
N ALA A 11 22.56 -41.61 13.42
CA ALA A 11 23.64 -42.41 12.87
C ALA A 11 23.91 -42.02 11.40
N PRO A 12 25.18 -42.01 10.95
CA PRO A 12 25.51 -41.75 9.56
C PRO A 12 24.83 -42.79 8.66
N ARG A 13 24.05 -42.33 7.67
CA ARG A 13 23.50 -43.18 6.63
C ARG A 13 24.67 -43.72 5.80
N ALA A 14 25.10 -44.95 6.05
CA ALA A 14 26.05 -45.63 5.19
C ALA A 14 25.37 -46.04 3.87
N SER A 15 25.18 -45.07 2.97
CA SER A 15 24.78 -45.30 1.59
C SER A 15 26.05 -45.34 0.73
N GLY A 16 26.38 -46.51 0.18
CA GLY A 16 27.53 -46.67 -0.71
C GLY A 16 28.28 -47.99 -0.56
N PRO A 17 29.47 -48.14 -1.18
CA PRO A 17 30.26 -49.38 -1.20
C PRO A 17 30.72 -49.83 0.20
N ALA A 18 30.88 -48.91 1.16
CA ALA A 18 31.24 -49.24 2.54
C ALA A 18 30.20 -50.15 3.22
N SER A 19 28.92 -49.96 2.92
CA SER A 19 27.85 -50.79 3.49
C SER A 19 27.84 -52.23 2.95
N TRP A 20 28.32 -52.41 1.73
CA TRP A 20 28.52 -53.73 1.13
C TRP A 20 29.67 -54.47 1.81
N LEU A 21 30.81 -53.80 1.99
CA LEU A 21 31.95 -54.34 2.74
C LEU A 21 31.56 -54.73 4.16
N GLU A 22 30.79 -53.90 4.86
CA GLU A 22 30.32 -54.19 6.21
C GLU A 22 29.37 -55.41 6.26
N THR A 23 28.51 -55.59 5.24
CA THR A 23 27.64 -56.76 5.14
C THR A 23 28.45 -58.06 5.03
N PHE A 24 29.47 -58.06 4.18
CA PHE A 24 30.37 -59.22 4.03
C PHE A 24 31.22 -59.43 5.28
N LEU A 25 31.77 -58.36 5.87
CA LEU A 25 32.63 -58.42 7.05
C LEU A 25 31.87 -58.94 8.27
N VAL A 26 30.67 -58.41 8.56
CA VAL A 26 29.85 -58.85 9.69
C VAL A 26 29.43 -60.31 9.53
N THR A 27 29.02 -60.71 8.32
CA THR A 27 28.64 -62.11 8.06
C THR A 27 29.86 -63.05 8.19
N ALA A 28 31.02 -62.66 7.65
CA ALA A 28 32.26 -63.43 7.77
C ALA A 28 32.77 -63.49 9.21
N LEU A 29 32.61 -62.42 9.99
CA LEU A 29 32.97 -62.37 11.40
C LEU A 29 32.12 -63.33 12.21
N VAL A 30 30.80 -63.39 11.98
CA VAL A 30 29.91 -64.34 12.66
C VAL A 30 30.30 -65.78 12.35
N ILE A 31 30.63 -66.10 11.08
CA ILE A 31 31.12 -67.43 10.69
C ILE A 31 32.48 -67.73 11.33
N GLY A 32 33.40 -66.76 11.32
CA GLY A 32 34.75 -66.93 11.87
C GLY A 32 34.77 -67.10 13.39
N VAL A 33 33.95 -66.34 14.11
CA VAL A 33 33.73 -66.49 15.55
C VAL A 33 33.11 -67.85 15.86
N GLY A 34 32.17 -68.31 15.03
CA GLY A 34 31.60 -69.64 15.13
C GLY A 34 32.61 -70.77 14.97
N LEU A 35 33.49 -70.68 13.96
CA LEU A 35 34.59 -71.63 13.74
C LEU A 35 35.60 -71.67 14.89
N TRP A 36 35.84 -70.53 15.56
CA TRP A 36 36.77 -70.43 16.68
C TRP A 36 36.21 -70.99 17.99
N LEU A 37 34.94 -70.69 18.30
CA LEU A 37 34.29 -71.12 19.55
C LEU A 37 33.81 -72.58 19.51
N ALA A 38 33.29 -73.03 18.37
CA ALA A 38 32.72 -74.37 18.21
C ALA A 38 33.10 -74.96 16.83
N PRO A 39 34.32 -75.53 16.68
CA PRO A 39 34.77 -76.08 15.40
C PRO A 39 33.89 -77.22 14.85
N GLN A 40 33.12 -77.87 15.74
CA GLN A 40 32.20 -78.96 15.39
C GLN A 40 30.83 -78.46 14.91
N ASP A 41 30.44 -77.22 15.23
CA ASP A 41 29.19 -76.58 14.81
C ASP A 41 29.37 -75.04 14.62
N PRO A 42 30.07 -74.60 13.56
CA PRO A 42 30.39 -73.19 13.33
C PRO A 42 29.19 -72.27 13.09
N LEU A 43 28.06 -72.79 12.62
CA LEU A 43 26.82 -72.01 12.45
C LEU A 43 25.89 -72.09 13.67
N GLN A 44 26.29 -72.84 14.71
CA GLN A 44 25.55 -73.06 15.95
C GLN A 44 24.11 -73.58 15.72
N VAL A 45 23.95 -74.49 14.76
CA VAL A 45 22.63 -74.99 14.33
C VAL A 45 22.09 -76.06 15.27
N GLN A 46 22.96 -76.73 16.05
CA GLN A 46 22.57 -77.77 17.01
C GLN A 46 22.26 -77.25 18.41
N GLY A 47 22.57 -75.97 18.70
CA GLY A 47 22.20 -75.33 19.96
C GLY A 47 20.69 -75.07 20.05
N GLU A 48 20.19 -74.80 21.26
CA GLU A 48 18.77 -74.45 21.48
C GLU A 48 18.32 -73.22 20.68
N PHE A 49 19.27 -72.32 20.37
CA PHE A 49 19.03 -71.14 19.54
C PHE A 49 20.22 -70.87 18.59
N PRO A 50 19.99 -70.72 17.28
CA PRO A 50 21.05 -70.44 16.31
C PRO A 50 21.41 -68.96 16.28
N TRP A 51 22.45 -68.59 17.02
CA TRP A 51 22.93 -67.20 17.11
C TRP A 51 23.44 -66.62 15.79
N SER A 52 23.74 -67.45 14.80
CA SER A 52 24.11 -67.03 13.44
C SER A 52 23.01 -66.21 12.74
N VAL A 53 21.74 -66.41 13.10
CA VAL A 53 20.59 -65.64 12.57
C VAL A 53 20.65 -64.15 12.97
N LEU A 54 21.42 -63.78 14.00
CA LEU A 54 21.60 -62.37 14.35
C LEU A 54 22.29 -61.56 13.25
N ALA A 55 23.16 -62.17 12.44
CA ALA A 55 23.84 -61.44 11.37
C ALA A 55 22.86 -60.87 10.32
N PRO A 56 21.98 -61.68 9.69
CA PRO A 56 20.98 -61.16 8.76
C PRO A 56 19.92 -60.28 9.43
N LEU A 57 19.60 -60.50 10.70
CA LEU A 57 18.68 -59.63 11.45
C LEU A 57 19.26 -58.22 11.65
N LEU A 58 20.49 -58.11 12.17
CA LEU A 58 21.15 -56.83 12.40
C LEU A 58 21.37 -56.06 11.10
N LEU A 59 21.82 -56.77 10.06
CA LEU A 59 22.02 -56.19 8.74
C LEU A 59 20.68 -55.80 8.10
N GLY A 60 19.61 -56.58 8.28
CA GLY A 60 18.27 -56.25 7.82
C GLY A 60 17.70 -54.97 8.47
N VAL A 61 17.79 -54.84 9.81
CA VAL A 61 17.33 -53.63 10.52
C VAL A 61 18.12 -52.39 10.09
N ARG A 62 19.43 -52.54 9.94
CA ARG A 62 20.30 -51.39 9.67
C ARG A 62 20.24 -50.96 8.22
N TYR A 63 20.17 -51.92 7.30
CA TYR A 63 20.46 -51.71 5.89
C TYR A 63 19.37 -52.13 4.91
N GLY A 64 18.28 -52.73 5.39
CA GLY A 64 17.13 -53.06 4.57
C GLY A 64 17.14 -54.46 4.01
N PHE A 65 16.13 -54.74 3.18
CA PHE A 65 15.81 -56.07 2.66
C PHE A 65 17.00 -56.76 1.95
N VAL A 66 17.63 -56.07 1.01
CA VAL A 66 18.67 -56.65 0.15
C VAL A 66 19.88 -57.12 0.97
N ARG A 67 20.31 -56.35 1.97
CA ARG A 67 21.50 -56.72 2.77
C ARG A 67 21.20 -57.82 3.77
N GLY A 68 20.00 -57.82 4.36
CA GLY A 68 19.51 -58.93 5.17
C GLY A 68 19.43 -60.24 4.38
N LEU A 69 18.89 -60.19 3.16
CA LEU A 69 18.79 -61.35 2.26
C LEU A 69 20.16 -61.89 1.84
N ILE A 70 21.12 -61.02 1.52
CA ILE A 70 22.47 -61.43 1.09
C ILE A 70 23.23 -62.05 2.25
N SER A 71 23.15 -61.49 3.46
CA SER A 71 23.74 -62.09 4.65
C SER A 71 23.12 -63.47 4.94
N ALA A 72 21.79 -63.59 4.87
CA ALA A 72 21.10 -64.87 5.05
C ALA A 72 21.51 -65.89 3.98
N SER A 73 21.63 -65.47 2.72
CA SER A 73 22.07 -66.32 1.61
C SER A 73 23.53 -66.77 1.77
N LEU A 74 24.41 -65.92 2.29
CA LEU A 74 25.79 -66.28 2.61
C LEU A 74 25.87 -67.32 3.74
N LEU A 75 25.04 -67.21 4.76
CA LEU A 75 24.95 -68.22 5.83
C LEU A 75 24.42 -69.57 5.28
N VAL A 76 23.43 -69.53 4.39
CA VAL A 76 22.91 -70.72 3.70
C VAL A 76 23.97 -71.34 2.78
N ALA A 77 24.75 -70.53 2.06
CA ALA A 77 25.85 -71.00 1.23
C ALA A 77 26.95 -71.66 2.10
N ALA A 78 27.33 -71.03 3.21
CA ALA A 78 28.28 -71.58 4.18
C ALA A 78 27.79 -72.93 4.74
N PHE A 79 26.49 -73.04 5.03
CA PHE A 79 25.87 -74.30 5.45
C PHE A 79 26.05 -75.41 4.42
N PHE A 80 25.80 -75.15 3.12
CA PHE A 80 25.99 -76.15 2.07
C PHE A 80 27.46 -76.56 1.88
N VAL A 81 28.39 -75.63 2.03
CA VAL A 81 29.84 -75.92 1.96
C VAL A 81 30.26 -76.82 3.12
N LEU A 82 29.83 -76.51 4.34
CA LEU A 82 30.12 -77.32 5.54
C LEU A 82 29.50 -78.73 5.45
N ARG A 83 28.31 -78.84 4.85
CA ARG A 83 27.66 -80.13 4.58
C ARG A 83 28.42 -80.97 3.55
N GLN A 84 28.94 -80.36 2.48
CA GLN A 84 29.74 -81.06 1.47
C GLN A 84 31.10 -81.52 2.03
N ASN A 85 31.68 -80.77 2.97
CA ASN A 85 32.92 -81.12 3.65
C ASN A 85 32.77 -82.25 4.70
N GLY A 86 31.58 -82.85 4.82
CA GLY A 86 31.39 -84.09 5.59
C GLY A 86 31.31 -83.92 7.10
N LEU A 87 31.05 -82.71 7.62
CA LEU A 87 30.84 -82.50 9.06
C LEU A 87 29.56 -83.23 9.52
N PRO A 88 29.65 -84.19 10.47
CA PRO A 88 28.53 -85.05 10.85
C PRO A 88 27.34 -84.27 11.42
N GLY A 89 27.61 -83.09 12.00
CA GLY A 89 26.57 -82.24 12.56
C GLY A 89 25.61 -81.60 11.56
N TYR A 90 25.97 -81.54 10.27
CA TYR A 90 25.20 -80.87 9.22
C TYR A 90 24.43 -81.82 8.29
N ALA A 91 24.57 -83.14 8.48
CA ALA A 91 23.97 -84.14 7.60
C ALA A 91 22.45 -84.31 7.78
N GLN A 92 21.91 -84.05 8.99
CA GLN A 92 20.51 -84.31 9.37
C GLN A 92 19.75 -83.06 9.85
N ILE A 93 20.16 -81.87 9.42
CA ILE A 93 19.48 -80.63 9.85
C ILE A 93 18.15 -80.44 9.11
N ALA A 94 17.12 -80.02 9.86
CA ALA A 94 15.79 -79.77 9.32
C ALA A 94 15.79 -78.62 8.29
N PRO A 95 15.08 -78.76 7.15
CA PRO A 95 14.93 -77.69 6.15
C PRO A 95 14.35 -76.39 6.71
N SER A 96 13.66 -76.43 7.85
CA SER A 96 13.11 -75.28 8.56
C SER A 96 14.16 -74.25 8.97
N TYR A 97 15.41 -74.65 9.23
CA TYR A 97 16.50 -73.73 9.57
C TYR A 97 16.84 -72.79 8.41
N ILE A 98 17.02 -73.34 7.20
CA ILE A 98 17.35 -72.57 5.99
C ILE A 98 16.24 -71.56 5.68
N VAL A 99 14.99 -72.01 5.75
CA VAL A 99 13.82 -71.17 5.53
C VAL A 99 13.71 -70.10 6.61
N GLY A 100 13.93 -70.45 7.88
CA GLY A 100 13.88 -69.52 9.01
C GLY A 100 14.90 -68.39 8.88
N VAL A 101 16.16 -68.71 8.56
CA VAL A 101 17.23 -67.69 8.40
C VAL A 101 16.89 -66.71 7.27
N LEU A 102 16.41 -67.21 6.14
CA LEU A 102 16.00 -66.38 5.00
C LEU A 102 14.79 -65.50 5.34
N VAL A 103 13.72 -66.09 5.89
CA VAL A 103 12.49 -65.37 6.24
C VAL A 103 12.76 -64.31 7.31
N CYS A 104 13.55 -64.61 8.34
CA CYS A 104 13.91 -63.63 9.37
C CYS A 104 14.68 -62.43 8.80
N GLY A 105 15.70 -62.67 7.96
CA GLY A 105 16.46 -61.59 7.31
C GLY A 105 15.60 -60.75 6.36
N MET A 106 14.73 -61.41 5.58
CA MET A 106 13.81 -60.77 4.64
C MET A 106 12.75 -59.92 5.35
N LEU A 107 12.04 -60.48 6.33
CA LEU A 107 10.91 -59.82 6.99
C LEU A 107 11.38 -58.56 7.72
N VAL A 108 12.49 -58.66 8.44
CA VAL A 108 13.05 -57.52 9.18
C VAL A 108 13.56 -56.44 8.23
N GLY A 109 14.19 -56.82 7.13
CA GLY A 109 14.63 -55.88 6.10
C GLY A 109 13.47 -55.21 5.36
N GLU A 110 12.39 -55.95 5.04
CA GLU A 110 11.21 -55.40 4.37
C GLU A 110 10.48 -54.38 5.26
N VAL A 111 10.32 -54.71 6.55
CA VAL A 111 9.74 -53.77 7.52
C VAL A 111 10.59 -52.50 7.60
N ARG A 112 11.92 -52.63 7.65
CA ARG A 112 12.83 -51.47 7.63
C ARG A 112 12.65 -50.61 6.39
N ASP A 113 12.57 -51.22 5.22
CA ASP A 113 12.40 -50.51 3.93
C ASP A 113 11.05 -49.79 3.86
N LEU A 114 9.97 -50.42 4.34
CA LEU A 114 8.65 -49.81 4.44
C LEU A 114 8.66 -48.58 5.36
N TRP A 115 9.30 -48.67 6.52
CA TRP A 115 9.46 -47.55 7.44
C TRP A 115 10.30 -46.42 6.84
N GLU A 116 11.38 -46.74 6.13
CA GLU A 116 12.20 -45.74 5.46
C GLU A 116 11.41 -44.98 4.37
N ARG A 117 10.69 -45.71 3.51
CA ARG A 117 9.82 -45.09 2.50
C ARG A 117 8.71 -44.25 3.11
N ARG A 118 8.16 -44.65 4.27
CA ARG A 118 7.15 -43.85 4.98
C ARG A 118 7.76 -42.60 5.60
N LEU A 119 8.94 -42.71 6.21
CA LEU A 119 9.66 -41.60 6.80
C LEU A 119 10.02 -40.55 5.74
N LEU A 120 10.57 -40.98 4.60
CA LEU A 120 10.90 -40.08 3.48
C LEU A 120 9.66 -39.35 2.96
N ARG A 121 8.52 -40.06 2.81
CA ARG A 121 7.25 -39.43 2.40
C ARG A 121 6.76 -38.39 3.40
N LEU A 122 6.86 -38.67 4.69
CA LEU A 122 6.47 -37.72 5.75
C LEU A 122 7.39 -36.50 5.79
N GLN A 123 8.70 -36.69 5.59
CA GLN A 123 9.67 -35.61 5.50
C GLN A 123 9.36 -34.68 4.32
N MET A 124 9.20 -35.23 3.12
CA MET A 124 8.82 -34.44 1.93
C MET A 124 7.50 -33.69 2.11
N ALA A 125 6.49 -34.32 2.73
CA ALA A 125 5.21 -33.66 3.00
C ALA A 125 5.34 -32.51 4.00
N ASN A 126 6.23 -32.64 4.99
CA ASN A 126 6.49 -31.58 5.97
C ASN A 126 7.25 -30.41 5.34
N GLU A 127 8.30 -30.69 4.57
CA GLU A 127 9.05 -29.69 3.81
C GLU A 127 8.13 -28.89 2.89
N TYR A 128 7.23 -29.56 2.18
CA TYR A 128 6.22 -28.90 1.34
C TYR A 128 5.30 -27.97 2.14
N ARG A 129 4.85 -28.40 3.32
CA ARG A 129 4.01 -27.55 4.20
C ARG A 129 4.77 -26.33 4.70
N GLN A 130 6.03 -26.48 5.09
CA GLN A 130 6.88 -25.37 5.52
C GLN A 130 7.07 -24.37 4.38
N TYR A 131 7.40 -24.86 3.18
CA TYR A 131 7.51 -24.01 1.99
C TYR A 131 6.23 -23.21 1.71
N ARG A 132 5.06 -23.85 1.82
CA ARG A 132 3.76 -23.17 1.64
C ARG A 132 3.52 -22.10 2.70
N LEU A 133 3.86 -22.36 3.96
CA LEU A 133 3.74 -21.37 5.04
C LEU A 133 4.63 -20.15 4.81
N ASP A 134 5.86 -20.35 4.35
CA ASP A 134 6.79 -19.26 4.04
C ASP A 134 6.27 -18.39 2.89
N ASP A 135 5.70 -19.02 1.85
CA ASP A 135 5.09 -18.32 0.72
C ASP A 135 3.87 -17.50 1.14
N PHE A 136 2.97 -18.08 1.94
CA PHE A 136 1.84 -17.35 2.54
C PHE A 136 2.29 -16.18 3.40
N THR A 137 3.33 -16.37 4.21
CA THR A 137 3.87 -15.33 5.09
C THR A 137 4.42 -14.16 4.27
N ARG A 138 5.18 -14.46 3.20
CA ARG A 138 5.72 -13.45 2.29
C ARG A 138 4.60 -12.69 1.58
N ALA A 139 3.60 -13.39 1.05
CA ALA A 139 2.45 -12.76 0.39
C ALA A 139 1.68 -11.83 1.34
N HIS A 140 1.45 -12.28 2.58
CA HIS A 140 0.77 -11.48 3.60
C HIS A 140 1.59 -10.23 3.97
N GLN A 141 2.90 -10.35 4.16
CA GLN A 141 3.77 -9.21 4.43
C GLN A 141 3.73 -8.18 3.30
N ILE A 142 3.78 -8.62 2.05
CA ILE A 142 3.68 -7.74 0.89
C ILE A 142 2.34 -6.99 0.88
N LEU A 143 1.23 -7.71 1.13
CA LEU A 143 -0.11 -7.12 1.16
C LEU A 143 -0.28 -6.12 2.30
N ARG A 144 0.27 -6.41 3.47
CA ARG A 144 0.26 -5.48 4.60
C ARG A 144 1.03 -4.20 4.26
N VAL A 145 2.24 -4.32 3.71
CA VAL A 145 3.04 -3.15 3.30
C VAL A 145 2.36 -2.34 2.20
N SER A 146 1.63 -2.97 1.27
CA SER A 146 0.88 -2.23 0.25
C SER A 146 -0.33 -1.50 0.85
N HIS A 147 -1.00 -2.10 1.82
CA HIS A 147 -2.09 -1.47 2.57
C HIS A 147 -1.59 -0.27 3.39
N ASP A 148 -0.53 -0.44 4.17
CA ASP A 148 0.10 0.62 4.96
C ASP A 148 0.52 1.80 4.06
N ARG A 149 1.05 1.52 2.85
CA ARG A 149 1.37 2.56 1.86
C ARG A 149 0.14 3.25 1.28
N LEU A 150 -0.97 2.55 1.13
CA LEU A 150 -2.23 3.12 0.66
C LEU A 150 -2.83 4.05 1.72
N GLU A 151 -2.78 3.62 2.97
CA GLU A 151 -3.24 4.36 4.14
C GLU A 151 -2.39 5.62 4.36
N GLN A 152 -1.06 5.51 4.28
CA GLN A 152 -0.16 6.67 4.34
C GLN A 152 -0.39 7.67 3.20
N ARG A 153 -0.75 7.19 2.00
CA ARG A 153 -1.11 8.09 0.88
C ARG A 153 -2.47 8.75 1.08
N LEU A 154 -3.42 8.08 1.72
CA LEU A 154 -4.73 8.64 2.05
C LEU A 154 -4.64 9.69 3.17
N ALA A 155 -3.86 9.43 4.21
CA ALA A 155 -3.67 10.38 5.32
C ALA A 155 -2.73 11.54 4.96
N GLY A 156 -1.76 11.31 4.06
CA GLY A 156 -0.77 12.31 3.66
C GLY A 156 -1.16 13.20 2.48
N SER A 157 -2.10 12.77 1.61
CA SER A 157 -2.44 13.52 0.38
C SER A 157 -2.96 14.93 0.67
N ASP A 158 -3.78 15.07 1.71
CA ASP A 158 -4.45 16.33 2.01
C ASP A 158 -3.43 17.36 2.55
N GLN A 159 -2.52 16.93 3.42
CA GLN A 159 -1.43 17.77 3.93
C GLN A 159 -0.41 18.13 2.84
N SER A 160 -0.06 17.20 1.94
CA SER A 160 0.84 17.48 0.83
C SER A 160 0.24 18.46 -0.18
N LEU A 161 -1.06 18.38 -0.41
CA LEU A 161 -1.75 19.27 -1.35
C LEU A 161 -1.77 20.70 -0.81
N ARG A 162 -2.08 20.86 0.49
CA ARG A 162 -2.03 22.16 1.16
C ARG A 162 -0.65 22.81 1.08
N SER A 163 0.43 22.05 1.33
CA SER A 163 1.80 22.60 1.26
C SER A 163 2.21 22.97 -0.17
N SER A 164 1.76 22.22 -1.17
CA SER A 164 2.05 22.49 -2.58
C SER A 164 1.36 23.77 -3.07
N LEU A 165 0.09 23.98 -2.69
CA LEU A 165 -0.65 25.21 -2.99
C LEU A 165 -0.05 26.44 -2.28
N LEU A 166 0.42 26.27 -1.05
CA LEU A 166 1.13 27.35 -0.33
C LEU A 166 2.40 27.78 -1.05
N GLY A 167 3.20 26.80 -1.51
CA GLY A 167 4.40 27.09 -2.27
C GLY A 167 4.12 27.87 -3.56
N LEU A 168 3.02 27.57 -4.27
CA LEU A 168 2.59 28.34 -5.43
C LEU A 168 2.14 29.76 -5.07
N ARG A 169 1.37 29.92 -3.99
CA ARG A 169 0.91 31.23 -3.50
C ARG A 169 2.07 32.14 -3.08
N GLU A 170 3.09 31.59 -2.43
CA GLU A 170 4.30 32.34 -2.05
C GLU A 170 5.07 32.84 -3.28
N ARG A 171 5.18 32.01 -4.32
CA ARG A 171 5.81 32.40 -5.60
C ARG A 171 5.04 33.51 -6.30
N LEU A 172 3.70 33.45 -6.32
CA LEU A 172 2.86 34.52 -6.83
C LEU A 172 3.08 35.84 -6.10
N ARG A 173 3.14 35.80 -4.77
CA ARG A 173 3.36 37.00 -3.94
C ARG A 173 4.75 37.63 -4.14
N ALA A 174 5.75 36.81 -4.45
CA ALA A 174 7.10 37.27 -4.71
C ALA A 174 7.27 37.83 -6.15
N ALA A 175 6.31 37.63 -7.03
CA ALA A 175 6.37 38.12 -8.40
C ALA A 175 6.18 39.65 -8.46
N PRO A 176 6.93 40.36 -9.32
CA PRO A 176 6.77 41.80 -9.50
C PRO A 176 5.39 42.15 -10.09
N ASN A 177 4.78 43.21 -9.56
CA ASN A 177 3.48 43.70 -10.03
C ASN A 177 3.54 44.09 -11.52
N GLY A 178 2.71 43.47 -12.36
CA GLY A 178 2.55 43.82 -13.78
C GLY A 178 2.86 42.69 -14.76
N ASP A 179 3.52 41.62 -14.33
CA ASP A 179 3.69 40.43 -15.14
C ASP A 179 2.44 39.54 -15.13
N ASP A 180 2.22 38.85 -16.25
CA ASP A 180 1.11 37.94 -16.43
C ASP A 180 1.28 36.69 -15.54
N ALA A 181 0.51 36.65 -14.45
CA ALA A 181 0.56 35.62 -13.42
C ALA A 181 0.50 34.18 -13.98
N LEU A 182 -0.34 33.95 -14.99
CA LEU A 182 -0.50 32.63 -15.59
C LEU A 182 0.73 32.21 -16.41
N THR A 183 1.41 33.17 -17.06
CA THR A 183 2.65 32.89 -17.80
C THR A 183 3.81 32.64 -16.84
N LEU A 184 3.94 33.43 -15.77
CA LEU A 184 4.98 33.25 -14.76
C LEU A 184 4.88 31.91 -14.03
N LEU A 185 3.66 31.48 -13.71
CA LEU A 185 3.43 30.23 -12.99
C LEU A 185 3.27 29.00 -13.87
N ALA A 186 3.32 29.13 -15.20
CA ALA A 186 3.01 28.02 -16.11
C ALA A 186 3.87 26.78 -15.84
N GLU A 187 5.19 26.94 -15.69
CA GLU A 187 6.12 25.84 -15.38
C GLU A 187 5.90 25.26 -13.96
N PRO A 188 5.85 26.06 -12.87
CA PRO A 188 5.51 25.56 -11.55
C PRO A 188 4.18 24.81 -11.48
N VAL A 189 3.13 25.35 -12.11
CA VAL A 189 1.79 24.74 -12.18
C VAL A 189 1.85 23.41 -12.90
N LEU A 190 2.47 23.38 -14.09
CA LEU A 190 2.59 22.16 -14.86
C LEU A 190 3.45 21.11 -14.14
N THR A 191 4.51 21.53 -13.43
CA THR A 191 5.33 20.62 -12.62
C THR A 191 4.53 20.01 -11.47
N LEU A 192 3.72 20.81 -10.78
CA LEU A 192 2.84 20.32 -9.71
C LEU A 192 1.82 19.31 -10.28
N LEU A 193 1.08 19.68 -11.32
CA LEU A 193 0.12 18.79 -11.97
C LEU A 193 0.81 17.53 -12.51
N GLY A 194 2.03 17.67 -13.03
CA GLY A 194 2.90 16.57 -13.47
C GLY A 194 3.22 15.59 -12.35
N GLN A 195 3.57 16.08 -11.17
CA GLN A 195 3.91 15.27 -10.00
C GLN A 195 2.70 14.49 -9.47
N TYR A 196 1.56 15.17 -9.26
CA TYR A 196 0.36 14.53 -8.73
C TYR A 196 -0.32 13.59 -9.74
N GLY A 197 -0.26 13.92 -11.03
CA GLY A 197 -0.79 13.09 -12.11
C GLY A 197 0.17 12.01 -12.62
N SER A 198 1.44 12.01 -12.19
CA SER A 198 2.52 11.21 -12.80
C SER A 198 2.57 11.37 -14.33
N LEU A 199 2.40 12.60 -14.81
CA LEU A 199 2.29 12.90 -16.24
C LEU A 199 3.65 12.72 -16.92
N ARG A 200 3.66 12.10 -18.11
CA ARG A 200 4.87 11.92 -18.93
C ARG A 200 4.95 12.88 -20.09
N VAL A 201 3.82 13.10 -20.76
CA VAL A 201 3.69 14.05 -21.86
C VAL A 201 2.41 14.86 -21.67
N ALA A 202 2.56 16.15 -21.42
CA ALA A 202 1.44 17.06 -21.23
C ALA A 202 1.84 18.49 -21.60
N GLY A 203 0.87 19.31 -22.00
CA GLY A 203 1.05 20.74 -22.24
C GLY A 203 0.01 21.55 -21.49
N LEU A 204 0.42 22.69 -20.95
CA LEU A 204 -0.46 23.71 -20.38
C LEU A 204 -0.67 24.80 -21.42
N TYR A 205 -1.93 25.05 -21.79
CA TYR A 205 -2.31 26.01 -22.82
C TYR A 205 -3.16 27.10 -22.20
N ARG A 206 -2.86 28.36 -22.51
CA ARG A 206 -3.74 29.48 -22.19
C ARG A 206 -4.97 29.42 -23.09
N VAL A 207 -6.13 29.72 -22.52
CA VAL A 207 -7.37 29.90 -23.28
C VAL A 207 -7.57 31.39 -23.51
N GLN A 208 -7.49 31.84 -24.76
CA GLN A 208 -7.90 33.19 -25.13
C GLN A 208 -9.28 33.13 -25.76
N GLN A 209 -10.28 33.58 -25.01
CA GLN A 209 -11.66 33.63 -25.49
C GLN A 209 -11.84 34.89 -26.34
N THR A 210 -12.15 34.71 -27.62
CA THR A 210 -12.49 35.82 -28.53
C THR A 210 -14.00 35.80 -28.78
N ALA A 211 -14.66 36.95 -28.68
CA ALA A 211 -16.08 37.04 -29.00
C ALA A 211 -16.31 36.60 -30.46
N ASN A 212 -17.18 35.60 -30.66
CA ASN A 212 -17.54 34.99 -31.96
C ASN A 212 -16.47 34.15 -32.69
N ALA A 213 -15.42 33.67 -32.01
CA ALA A 213 -14.48 32.71 -32.62
C ALA A 213 -14.19 31.51 -31.71
N ALA A 214 -13.66 30.44 -32.28
CA ALA A 214 -13.13 29.32 -31.50
C ALA A 214 -11.99 29.82 -30.59
N PRO A 215 -11.92 29.35 -29.33
CA PRO A 215 -10.89 29.77 -28.40
C PRO A 215 -9.50 29.46 -28.95
N GLN A 216 -8.59 30.44 -28.90
CA GLN A 216 -7.20 30.23 -29.29
C GLN A 216 -6.41 29.66 -28.12
N LEU A 217 -5.63 28.61 -28.40
CA LEU A 217 -4.81 27.91 -27.42
C LEU A 217 -3.33 28.22 -27.65
N SER A 218 -2.72 28.95 -26.73
CA SER A 218 -1.27 29.21 -26.77
C SER A 218 -0.55 28.36 -25.75
N LEU A 219 0.42 27.55 -26.19
CA LEU A 219 1.24 26.73 -25.29
C LEU A 219 2.05 27.63 -24.34
N LEU A 220 1.90 27.42 -23.03
CA LEU A 220 2.64 28.13 -21.99
C LEU A 220 3.82 27.31 -21.47
N ALA A 221 3.60 26.02 -21.23
CA ALA A 221 4.61 25.10 -20.71
C ALA A 221 4.32 23.67 -21.17
N SER A 222 5.35 22.83 -21.26
CA SER A 222 5.21 21.41 -21.64
C SER A 222 6.10 20.51 -20.80
N ILE A 223 5.60 19.32 -20.48
CA ILE A 223 6.38 18.20 -19.92
C ILE A 223 6.56 17.16 -21.03
N GLY A 224 7.80 16.68 -21.18
CA GLY A 224 8.17 15.78 -22.26
C GLY A 224 8.12 16.45 -23.63
N THR A 225 8.17 15.64 -24.69
CA THR A 225 8.05 16.12 -26.08
C THR A 225 6.57 16.23 -26.47
N MET A 226 5.94 17.34 -26.10
CA MET A 226 4.54 17.62 -26.46
C MET A 226 4.47 18.08 -27.93
N PRO A 227 3.74 17.36 -28.81
CA PRO A 227 3.54 17.79 -30.19
C PRO A 227 2.57 18.97 -30.27
N THR A 228 2.48 19.60 -31.45
CA THR A 228 1.51 20.66 -31.71
C THR A 228 0.09 20.15 -31.47
N LEU A 229 -0.67 20.88 -30.65
CA LEU A 229 -2.06 20.55 -30.34
C LEU A 229 -2.93 20.86 -31.57
N ASP A 230 -3.87 19.98 -31.89
CA ASP A 230 -4.91 20.28 -32.86
C ASP A 230 -6.06 21.00 -32.14
N ASP A 231 -6.32 22.25 -32.51
CA ASP A 231 -7.41 23.06 -31.94
C ASP A 231 -8.80 22.43 -32.19
N LYS A 232 -8.90 21.46 -33.12
CA LYS A 232 -10.13 20.72 -33.43
C LYS A 232 -10.23 19.36 -32.72
N ASP A 233 -9.27 19.02 -31.86
CA ASP A 233 -9.30 17.75 -31.10
C ASP A 233 -10.59 17.67 -30.25
N LEU A 234 -11.24 16.50 -30.30
CA LEU A 234 -12.54 16.27 -29.65
C LEU A 234 -12.49 16.53 -28.14
N LEU A 235 -11.44 16.04 -27.47
CA LEU A 235 -11.31 16.16 -26.01
C LEU A 235 -11.11 17.62 -25.60
N VAL A 236 -10.36 18.38 -26.39
CA VAL A 236 -10.11 19.81 -26.15
C VAL A 236 -11.41 20.59 -26.28
N ARG A 237 -12.19 20.33 -27.33
CA ARG A 237 -13.48 20.98 -27.55
C ARG A 237 -14.47 20.66 -26.44
N LEU A 238 -14.63 19.40 -26.07
CA LEU A 238 -15.55 18.98 -25.02
C LEU A 238 -15.15 19.54 -23.65
N CYS A 239 -13.85 19.56 -23.35
CA CYS A 239 -13.30 20.17 -22.13
C CYS A 239 -13.66 21.67 -22.04
N LEU A 240 -13.51 22.40 -23.14
CA LEU A 240 -13.83 23.84 -23.19
C LEU A 240 -15.34 24.12 -23.20
N GLU A 241 -16.13 23.29 -23.89
CA GLU A 241 -17.59 23.43 -23.97
C GLU A 241 -18.26 23.10 -22.62
N ARG A 242 -17.77 22.06 -21.91
CA ARG A 242 -18.32 21.65 -20.61
C ARG A 242 -17.68 22.37 -19.42
N ALA A 243 -16.50 22.95 -19.60
CA ALA A 243 -15.66 23.46 -18.51
C ALA A 243 -15.40 22.40 -17.41
N GLU A 244 -15.27 21.14 -17.84
CA GLU A 244 -15.08 19.97 -16.98
C GLU A 244 -13.92 19.11 -17.49
N LEU A 245 -13.38 18.27 -16.60
CA LEU A 245 -12.42 17.25 -16.97
C LEU A 245 -13.08 16.27 -17.94
N VAL A 246 -12.41 15.97 -19.05
CA VAL A 246 -12.87 14.96 -20.01
C VAL A 246 -11.74 13.97 -20.28
N SER A 247 -12.08 12.68 -20.32
CA SER A 247 -11.14 11.60 -20.60
C SER A 247 -11.65 10.67 -21.71
N VAL A 248 -10.73 10.04 -22.45
CA VAL A 248 -11.10 9.10 -23.54
C VAL A 248 -11.95 7.92 -23.03
N ARG A 249 -11.85 7.59 -21.73
CA ARG A 249 -12.63 6.49 -21.13
C ARG A 249 -14.12 6.79 -21.09
N GLU A 250 -14.50 7.99 -20.67
CA GLU A 250 -15.91 8.40 -20.60
C GLU A 250 -16.50 8.52 -22.01
N GLU A 251 -15.74 9.03 -22.97
CA GLU A 251 -16.21 9.17 -24.34
C GLU A 251 -16.41 7.83 -25.07
N LEU A 252 -15.55 6.84 -24.85
CA LEU A 252 -15.72 5.49 -25.39
C LEU A 252 -16.98 4.81 -24.85
N LEU A 253 -17.37 5.12 -23.61
CA LEU A 253 -18.59 4.62 -22.97
C LEU A 253 -19.83 5.34 -23.49
N ASP A 254 -19.78 6.67 -23.61
CA ASP A 254 -20.93 7.51 -24.01
C ASP A 254 -21.22 7.46 -25.53
N SER A 255 -20.18 7.33 -26.37
CA SER A 255 -20.31 7.50 -27.84
C SER A 255 -20.43 6.20 -28.63
N GLY A 256 -20.62 5.04 -27.98
CA GLY A 256 -20.90 3.78 -28.67
C GLY A 256 -19.83 3.31 -29.68
N GLY A 257 -18.57 3.75 -29.52
CA GLY A 257 -17.43 3.26 -30.30
C GLY A 257 -17.20 3.86 -31.69
N GLN A 258 -17.85 4.97 -32.07
CA GLN A 258 -17.66 5.61 -33.39
C GLN A 258 -16.95 6.99 -33.38
N ALA A 259 -16.39 7.43 -32.26
CA ALA A 259 -15.68 8.71 -32.19
C ALA A 259 -14.24 8.62 -32.73
N ALA A 260 -13.81 9.66 -33.45
CA ALA A 260 -12.43 9.85 -33.86
C ALA A 260 -11.51 9.79 -32.62
N VAL A 261 -10.55 8.87 -32.63
CA VAL A 261 -9.66 8.63 -31.49
C VAL A 261 -8.82 9.89 -31.26
N SER A 262 -9.12 10.64 -30.20
CA SER A 262 -8.30 11.77 -29.77
C SER A 262 -6.86 11.31 -29.53
N SER A 263 -5.90 12.17 -29.87
CA SER A 263 -4.49 11.89 -29.61
C SER A 263 -4.11 12.09 -28.14
N LEU A 264 -5.03 12.61 -27.33
CA LEU A 264 -4.89 12.89 -25.91
C LEU A 264 -5.55 11.79 -25.08
N GLN A 265 -5.14 11.67 -23.81
CA GLN A 265 -5.75 10.76 -22.84
C GLN A 265 -6.76 11.47 -21.93
N ALA A 266 -6.48 12.73 -21.58
CA ALA A 266 -7.37 13.57 -20.78
C ALA A 266 -7.12 15.06 -21.07
N CYS A 267 -8.18 15.86 -20.94
CA CYS A 267 -8.14 17.31 -20.96
C CYS A 267 -8.74 17.83 -19.66
N ILE A 268 -8.02 18.73 -18.98
CA ILE A 268 -8.37 19.21 -17.64
C ILE A 268 -8.38 20.75 -17.68
N PRO A 269 -9.54 21.39 -17.50
CA PRO A 269 -9.62 22.85 -17.53
C PRO A 269 -9.25 23.43 -16.16
N LEU A 270 -8.54 24.56 -16.17
CA LEU A 270 -8.29 25.38 -15.00
C LEU A 270 -9.44 26.38 -14.90
N VAL A 271 -10.44 26.03 -14.08
CA VAL A 271 -11.69 26.80 -13.92
C VAL A 271 -11.74 27.45 -12.54
N ASP A 272 -11.95 28.76 -12.55
CA ASP A 272 -12.13 29.52 -11.31
C ASP A 272 -13.51 29.29 -10.69
N THR A 273 -13.77 29.88 -9.52
CA THR A 273 -15.08 29.84 -8.86
C THR A 273 -16.20 30.57 -9.61
N GLN A 274 -15.89 31.36 -10.64
CA GLN A 274 -16.86 32.06 -11.49
C GLN A 274 -17.22 31.26 -12.76
N GLY A 275 -16.56 30.13 -12.99
CA GLY A 275 -16.75 29.33 -14.19
C GLY A 275 -15.95 29.80 -15.41
N GLN A 276 -14.99 30.72 -15.25
CA GLN A 276 -14.10 31.11 -16.34
C GLN A 276 -12.96 30.11 -16.49
N VAL A 277 -12.71 29.68 -17.73
CA VAL A 277 -11.59 28.79 -18.07
C VAL A 277 -10.37 29.63 -18.42
N LEU A 278 -9.35 29.60 -17.56
CA LEU A 278 -8.12 30.39 -17.74
C LEU A 278 -7.09 29.67 -18.62
N ALA A 279 -6.99 28.35 -18.44
CA ALA A 279 -6.04 27.50 -19.12
C ALA A 279 -6.60 26.07 -19.24
N VAL A 280 -6.01 25.26 -20.12
CA VAL A 280 -6.30 23.83 -20.26
C VAL A 280 -5.00 23.06 -20.18
N LEU A 281 -4.99 22.03 -19.33
CA LEU A 281 -3.97 21.01 -19.32
C LEU A 281 -4.38 19.88 -20.29
N ALA A 282 -3.63 19.73 -21.38
CA ALA A 282 -3.80 18.63 -22.32
C ALA A 282 -2.80 17.52 -21.98
N VAL A 283 -3.29 16.35 -21.56
CA VAL A 283 -2.47 15.20 -21.20
C VAL A 283 -2.47 14.21 -22.36
N ARG A 284 -1.29 14.00 -22.94
CA ARG A 284 -1.10 13.02 -24.02
C ARG A 284 -0.67 11.66 -23.49
N GLN A 285 0.15 11.62 -22.45
CA GLN A 285 0.65 10.37 -21.90
C GLN A 285 0.79 10.42 -20.39
N MET A 286 0.13 9.48 -19.72
CA MET A 286 0.34 9.10 -18.32
C MET A 286 0.37 7.57 -18.17
N PRO A 287 1.03 7.02 -17.14
CA PRO A 287 1.03 5.58 -16.89
C PRO A 287 -0.37 5.04 -16.63
N PHE A 288 -0.67 3.82 -17.09
CA PHE A 288 -1.99 3.19 -16.92
C PHE A 288 -2.46 3.13 -15.46
N PHE A 289 -1.54 2.87 -14.51
CA PHE A 289 -1.89 2.83 -13.09
C PHE A 289 -2.28 4.21 -12.52
N ALA A 290 -1.85 5.31 -13.13
CA ALA A 290 -2.23 6.66 -12.73
C ALA A 290 -3.51 7.12 -13.45
N PHE A 291 -3.88 6.46 -14.56
CA PHE A 291 -5.11 6.76 -15.31
C PHE A 291 -6.32 6.13 -14.62
N GLN A 292 -6.69 6.70 -13.47
CA GLN A 292 -7.83 6.31 -12.65
C GLN A 292 -8.66 7.55 -12.30
N GLU A 293 -9.95 7.37 -12.06
CA GLU A 293 -10.88 8.44 -11.70
C GLU A 293 -10.35 9.27 -10.53
N ARG A 294 -9.87 8.62 -9.46
CA ARG A 294 -9.26 9.30 -8.31
C ARG A 294 -8.13 10.28 -8.67
N THR A 295 -7.24 9.89 -9.59
CA THR A 295 -6.12 10.75 -10.00
C THR A 295 -6.61 11.91 -10.87
N LEU A 296 -7.59 11.65 -11.75
CA LEU A 296 -8.22 12.67 -12.58
C LEU A 296 -8.97 13.69 -11.72
N SER A 297 -9.75 13.24 -10.74
CA SER A 297 -10.41 14.11 -9.76
C SER A 297 -9.42 14.96 -8.97
N LEU A 298 -8.28 14.40 -8.57
CA LEU A 298 -7.22 15.14 -7.88
C LEU A 298 -6.60 16.23 -8.78
N LEU A 299 -6.38 15.92 -10.06
CA LEU A 299 -5.88 16.92 -11.01
C LEU A 299 -6.90 18.02 -11.28
N ALA A 300 -8.18 17.68 -11.39
CA ALA A 300 -9.26 18.66 -11.54
C ALA A 300 -9.35 19.60 -10.32
N LEU A 301 -9.27 19.04 -9.11
CA LEU A 301 -9.22 19.81 -7.86
C LEU A 301 -8.04 20.79 -7.85
N LEU A 302 -6.83 20.30 -8.14
CA LEU A 302 -5.63 21.13 -8.20
C LEU A 302 -5.73 22.22 -9.27
N ALA A 303 -6.25 21.89 -10.45
CA ALA A 303 -6.47 22.85 -11.54
C ALA A 303 -7.42 23.97 -11.11
N GLY A 304 -8.50 23.64 -10.39
CA GLY A 304 -9.43 24.61 -9.82
C GLY A 304 -8.77 25.54 -8.79
N HIS A 305 -8.05 24.98 -7.81
CA HIS A 305 -7.32 25.79 -6.82
C HIS A 305 -6.29 26.72 -7.45
N ILE A 306 -5.58 26.24 -8.47
CA ILE A 306 -4.61 27.05 -9.22
C ILE A 306 -5.32 28.17 -9.99
N ALA A 307 -6.46 27.90 -10.61
CA ALA A 307 -7.24 28.92 -11.31
C ALA A 307 -7.64 30.07 -10.38
N ASP A 308 -8.08 29.75 -9.16
CA ASP A 308 -8.43 30.76 -8.16
C ASP A 308 -7.22 31.58 -7.67
N LEU A 309 -6.04 30.95 -7.55
CA LEU A 309 -4.82 31.67 -7.19
C LEU A 309 -4.40 32.67 -8.28
N LEU A 310 -4.70 32.38 -9.55
CA LEU A 310 -4.30 33.19 -10.70
C LEU A 310 -5.22 34.39 -10.96
N GLN A 311 -6.44 34.39 -10.42
CA GLN A 311 -7.39 35.47 -10.66
C GLN A 311 -7.37 36.52 -9.54
N ALA A 312 -7.09 37.77 -9.92
CA ALA A 312 -7.40 38.94 -9.10
C ALA A 312 -8.86 39.35 -9.40
N ASP A 313 -9.77 38.93 -8.53
CA ASP A 313 -11.21 38.98 -8.75
C ASP A 313 -11.79 40.42 -8.85
N SER A 314 -12.82 40.61 -9.67
CA SER A 314 -13.50 41.89 -9.92
C SER A 314 -14.88 42.04 -9.25
N GLN A 315 -15.57 40.94 -8.89
CA GLN A 315 -16.85 41.00 -8.15
C GLN A 315 -16.63 41.18 -6.65
N VAL A 316 -15.53 40.64 -6.18
CA VAL A 316 -15.07 40.74 -4.81
C VAL A 316 -14.72 42.19 -4.45
N LEU A 317 -14.38 43.03 -5.41
CA LEU A 317 -14.21 44.49 -5.25
C LEU A 317 -15.43 45.24 -4.68
N GLN A 318 -16.61 44.61 -4.56
CA GLN A 318 -17.80 45.21 -3.94
C GLN A 318 -17.83 45.12 -2.40
N LEU A 319 -17.09 44.18 -1.80
CA LEU A 319 -16.93 44.13 -0.34
C LEU A 319 -15.93 45.21 0.08
N GLN A 320 -16.23 45.92 1.18
CA GLN A 320 -15.44 47.07 1.61
C GLN A 320 -13.99 46.70 2.01
N ASP A 321 -13.75 45.44 2.37
CA ASP A 321 -12.50 44.97 2.97
C ASP A 321 -11.88 43.78 2.21
N ALA A 322 -10.59 43.88 1.91
CA ALA A 322 -9.81 42.91 1.13
C ALA A 322 -9.69 41.53 1.82
N ASP A 323 -9.83 41.48 3.14
CA ASP A 323 -9.81 40.21 3.88
C ASP A 323 -11.14 39.46 3.75
N SER A 324 -12.27 40.17 3.87
CA SER A 324 -13.63 39.63 3.65
C SER A 324 -13.78 39.05 2.24
N GLN A 325 -13.19 39.75 1.30
CA GLN A 325 -13.04 39.39 -0.10
C GLN A 325 -12.30 38.05 -0.31
N GLN A 326 -11.10 37.94 0.27
CA GLN A 326 -10.29 36.73 0.18
C GLN A 326 -10.96 35.54 0.88
N PHE A 327 -11.58 35.78 2.03
CA PHE A 327 -12.29 34.76 2.80
C PHE A 327 -13.46 34.18 2.02
N THR A 328 -14.30 35.04 1.44
CA THR A 328 -15.47 34.64 0.65
C THR A 328 -15.09 33.77 -0.55
N ARG A 329 -14.03 34.14 -1.29
CA ARG A 329 -13.55 33.33 -2.42
C ARG A 329 -13.16 31.92 -1.99
N GLN A 330 -12.41 31.81 -0.90
CA GLN A 330 -11.92 30.52 -0.43
C GLN A 330 -13.01 29.68 0.25
N LEU A 331 -14.02 30.32 0.84
CA LEU A 331 -15.22 29.63 1.29
C LEU A 331 -15.96 29.00 0.11
N LYS A 332 -16.18 29.76 -0.97
CA LYS A 332 -16.79 29.25 -2.21
C LYS A 332 -15.99 28.10 -2.81
N ARG A 333 -14.66 28.21 -2.88
CA ARG A 333 -13.79 27.10 -3.33
C ARG A 333 -13.94 25.87 -2.45
N SER A 334 -13.90 26.04 -1.12
CA SER A 334 -14.06 24.92 -0.19
C SER A 334 -15.41 24.22 -0.32
N LEU A 335 -16.49 24.95 -0.62
CA LEU A 335 -17.81 24.38 -0.92
C LEU A 335 -17.80 23.56 -2.22
N VAL A 336 -17.14 24.07 -3.27
CA VAL A 336 -16.95 23.33 -4.53
C VAL A 336 -16.15 22.04 -4.29
N ASP A 337 -15.11 22.10 -3.44
CA ASP A 337 -14.28 20.94 -3.10
C ASP A 337 -15.09 19.85 -2.36
N VAL A 338 -15.94 20.24 -1.42
CA VAL A 338 -16.86 19.33 -0.73
C VAL A 338 -17.86 18.72 -1.71
N GLU A 339 -18.46 19.54 -2.56
CA GLU A 339 -19.53 19.12 -3.47
C GLU A 339 -19.04 18.22 -4.61
N ARG A 340 -17.94 18.60 -5.28
CA ARG A 340 -17.44 17.92 -6.49
C ARG A 340 -16.40 16.85 -6.20
N HIS A 341 -15.64 17.00 -5.11
CA HIS A 341 -14.49 16.13 -4.82
C HIS A 341 -14.62 15.37 -3.51
N GLY A 342 -15.71 15.56 -2.75
CA GLY A 342 -15.96 14.85 -1.49
C GLY A 342 -14.91 15.13 -0.41
N LEU A 343 -14.21 16.26 -0.51
CA LEU A 343 -13.20 16.66 0.47
C LEU A 343 -13.85 17.30 1.69
N SER A 344 -13.11 17.35 2.78
CA SER A 344 -13.57 18.00 4.01
C SER A 344 -13.08 19.43 4.08
N GLY A 345 -13.89 20.29 4.67
CA GLY A 345 -13.47 21.60 5.14
C GLY A 345 -14.30 21.98 6.36
N CYS A 346 -13.70 22.73 7.26
CA CYS A 346 -14.35 23.14 8.50
C CYS A 346 -14.32 24.66 8.61
N LEU A 347 -15.36 25.21 9.22
CA LEU A 347 -15.51 26.61 9.53
C LEU A 347 -15.75 26.73 11.04
N TYR A 348 -14.94 27.54 11.71
CA TYR A 348 -15.17 27.91 13.11
C TYR A 348 -15.55 29.38 13.20
N ALA A 349 -16.50 29.69 14.08
CA ALA A 349 -16.75 31.05 14.52
C ALA A 349 -16.46 31.17 16.01
N PHE A 350 -15.54 32.07 16.36
CA PHE A 350 -15.19 32.40 17.73
C PHE A 350 -15.84 33.73 18.09
N GLU A 351 -16.92 33.68 18.87
CA GLU A 351 -17.61 34.88 19.35
C GLU A 351 -17.00 35.30 20.70
N LEU A 352 -16.41 36.48 20.73
CA LEU A 352 -15.90 37.12 21.93
C LEU A 352 -17.02 37.92 22.60
N THR A 353 -17.65 37.31 23.61
CA THR A 353 -18.71 37.96 24.39
C THR A 353 -18.21 39.08 25.29
N GLN A 354 -16.89 39.12 25.54
CA GLN A 354 -16.20 40.20 26.24
C GLN A 354 -15.07 40.73 25.35
N PRO A 355 -14.88 42.06 25.27
CA PRO A 355 -13.79 42.64 24.49
C PRO A 355 -12.44 42.25 25.10
N ASN A 356 -11.60 41.56 24.32
CA ASN A 356 -10.27 41.15 24.74
C ASN A 356 -9.29 41.27 23.57
N ASP A 357 -8.67 42.45 23.45
CA ASP A 357 -7.76 42.79 22.35
C ASP A 357 -6.53 41.87 22.29
N GLU A 358 -6.05 41.39 23.45
CA GLU A 358 -4.91 40.47 23.50
C GLU A 358 -5.27 39.11 22.90
N LEU A 359 -6.48 38.61 23.19
CA LEU A 359 -6.99 37.35 22.67
C LEU A 359 -7.24 37.43 21.16
N THR A 360 -7.80 38.55 20.67
CA THR A 360 -7.97 38.81 19.24
C THR A 360 -6.62 38.78 18.51
N ARG A 361 -5.61 39.48 19.03
CA ARG A 361 -4.24 39.48 18.46
C ARG A 361 -3.59 38.10 18.50
N LEU A 362 -3.84 37.31 19.56
CA LEU A 362 -3.34 35.95 19.68
C LEU A 362 -3.96 35.05 18.60
N PHE A 363 -5.25 35.18 18.35
CA PHE A 363 -5.92 34.43 17.30
C PHE A 363 -5.47 34.83 15.90
N GLU A 364 -5.30 36.12 15.62
CA GLU A 364 -4.73 36.60 14.35
C GLU A 364 -3.35 35.99 14.09
N ARG A 365 -2.48 35.95 15.11
CA ARG A 365 -1.15 35.31 15.01
C ARG A 365 -1.17 33.80 14.86
N SER A 366 -2.28 33.14 15.20
CA SER A 366 -2.40 31.68 15.15
C SER A 366 -2.65 31.14 13.72
N GLN A 367 -2.92 32.05 12.77
CA GLN A 367 -3.14 31.73 11.36
C GLN A 367 -1.92 30.99 10.78
N ARG A 368 -2.16 29.86 10.13
CA ARG A 368 -1.09 29.05 9.51
C ARG A 368 -1.51 28.52 8.16
N GLY A 369 -0.55 28.51 7.23
CA GLY A 369 -0.74 27.88 5.93
C GLY A 369 -1.93 28.45 5.18
N LEU A 370 -2.88 27.59 4.78
CA LEU A 370 -4.08 27.98 4.03
C LEU A 370 -5.26 28.38 4.93
N ASP A 371 -5.09 28.35 6.26
CA ASP A 371 -6.12 28.81 7.18
C ASP A 371 -6.40 30.30 6.93
N LEU A 372 -7.66 30.68 6.95
CA LEU A 372 -8.09 32.06 6.73
C LEU A 372 -8.86 32.54 7.93
N HIS A 373 -8.43 33.69 8.45
CA HIS A 373 -9.04 34.36 9.56
C HIS A 373 -9.76 35.61 9.04
N LEU A 374 -10.97 35.84 9.52
CA LEU A 374 -11.74 37.04 9.20
C LEU A 374 -12.36 37.60 10.48
N SER A 375 -11.86 38.76 10.91
CA SER A 375 -12.35 39.47 12.08
C SER A 375 -13.53 40.35 11.70
N LEU A 376 -14.66 40.16 12.37
CA LEU A 376 -15.93 40.84 12.13
C LEU A 376 -16.57 41.28 13.45
N VAL A 377 -17.65 42.05 13.37
CA VAL A 377 -18.53 42.35 14.49
C VAL A 377 -19.92 41.84 14.14
N ASN A 378 -20.52 41.05 15.02
CA ASN A 378 -21.86 40.53 14.80
C ASN A 378 -22.94 41.59 15.10
N ASN A 379 -24.19 41.29 14.74
CA ASN A 379 -25.34 42.15 15.04
C ASN A 379 -25.61 42.37 16.55
N ARG A 380 -24.95 41.61 17.43
CA ARG A 380 -24.99 41.76 18.90
C ARG A 380 -23.94 42.74 19.43
N GLY A 381 -23.02 43.21 18.57
CA GLY A 381 -21.91 44.10 18.96
C GLY A 381 -20.71 43.38 19.55
N HIS A 382 -20.66 42.04 19.48
CA HIS A 382 -19.54 41.23 19.92
C HIS A 382 -18.51 41.06 18.79
N GLY A 383 -17.23 40.99 19.15
CA GLY A 383 -16.17 40.62 18.20
C GLY A 383 -16.35 39.17 17.78
N LEU A 384 -16.27 38.90 16.48
CA LEU A 384 -16.40 37.56 15.91
C LEU A 384 -15.19 37.28 15.03
N LEU A 385 -14.51 36.16 15.28
CA LEU A 385 -13.47 35.67 14.38
C LEU A 385 -13.96 34.43 13.64
N LEU A 386 -14.10 34.54 12.33
CA LEU A 386 -14.30 33.39 11.47
C LEU A 386 -12.95 32.78 11.09
N VAL A 387 -12.86 31.46 11.18
CA VAL A 387 -11.69 30.68 10.81
C VAL A 387 -12.12 29.60 9.84
N LEU A 388 -11.72 29.74 8.57
CA LEU A 388 -11.90 28.73 7.55
C LEU A 388 -10.66 27.84 7.51
N LEU A 389 -10.88 26.53 7.55
CA LEU A 389 -9.86 25.49 7.44
C LEU A 389 -10.13 24.68 6.15
N PRO A 390 -9.64 25.13 4.98
CA PRO A 390 -9.83 24.42 3.72
C PRO A 390 -9.13 23.06 3.73
N LEU A 391 -9.70 22.04 3.07
CA LEU A 391 -9.05 20.73 2.91
C LEU A 391 -8.65 20.11 4.27
N THR A 392 -9.56 20.19 5.24
CA THR A 392 -9.32 19.76 6.62
C THR A 392 -10.43 18.82 7.05
N SER A 393 -10.06 17.62 7.48
CA SER A 393 -10.99 16.67 8.09
C SER A 393 -11.40 17.13 9.49
N SER A 394 -12.50 16.57 10.01
CA SER A 394 -12.98 16.83 11.37
C SER A 394 -11.91 16.54 12.44
N GLU A 395 -11.09 15.50 12.26
CA GLU A 395 -9.95 15.19 13.12
C GLU A 395 -8.87 16.30 13.07
N GLY A 396 -8.55 16.80 11.86
CA GLY A 396 -7.64 17.93 11.68
C GLY A 396 -8.16 19.21 12.35
N ALA A 397 -9.48 19.44 12.29
CA ALA A 397 -10.15 20.56 12.93
C ALA A 397 -10.07 20.48 14.46
N GLN A 398 -10.19 19.29 15.06
CA GLN A 398 -9.94 19.09 16.50
C GLN A 398 -8.47 19.34 16.87
N GLY A 399 -7.54 18.93 16.00
CA GLY A 399 -6.11 19.25 16.14
C GLY A 399 -5.84 20.75 16.15
N TYR A 400 -6.53 21.52 15.30
CA TYR A 400 -6.47 22.99 15.31
C TYR A 400 -6.91 23.57 16.66
N LEU A 401 -8.07 23.15 17.18
CA LEU A 401 -8.56 23.60 18.49
C LEU A 401 -7.61 23.24 19.63
N THR A 402 -7.05 22.03 19.61
CA THR A 402 -6.09 21.59 20.63
C THR A 402 -4.83 22.47 20.62
N ARG A 403 -4.33 22.82 19.43
CA ARG A 403 -3.19 23.74 19.27
C ARG A 403 -3.53 25.16 19.73
N LEU A 404 -4.72 25.66 19.38
CA LEU A 404 -5.18 26.99 19.79
C LEU A 404 -5.32 27.05 21.32
N GLY A 405 -5.87 26.01 21.95
CA GLY A 405 -5.90 25.85 23.39
C GLY A 405 -4.51 25.90 24.01
N LYS A 406 -3.51 25.19 23.47
CA LYS A 406 -2.13 25.27 23.96
C LYS A 406 -1.55 26.69 23.90
N LEU A 407 -1.79 27.41 22.80
CA LEU A 407 -1.35 28.81 22.68
C LEU A 407 -1.99 29.72 23.73
N VAL A 408 -3.27 29.51 24.03
CA VAL A 408 -3.97 30.25 25.10
C VAL A 408 -3.34 29.93 26.47
N HIS A 409 -3.07 28.65 26.77
CA HIS A 409 -2.43 28.27 28.04
C HIS A 409 -1.00 28.81 28.18
N GLU A 410 -0.23 28.87 27.09
CA GLU A 410 1.11 29.45 27.07
C GLU A 410 1.10 30.96 27.33
N HIS A 411 0.07 31.67 26.84
CA HIS A 411 -0.01 33.13 26.96
C HIS A 411 -0.72 33.62 28.24
N PHE A 412 -1.82 32.97 28.64
CA PHE A 412 -2.66 33.38 29.77
C PHE A 412 -2.53 32.49 31.01
N GLY A 413 -1.81 31.36 30.90
CA GLY A 413 -1.58 30.40 32.00
C GLY A 413 -2.40 29.11 31.89
N MET A 414 -1.90 28.03 32.51
CA MET A 414 -2.43 26.66 32.34
C MET A 414 -3.84 26.40 32.89
N SER A 415 -4.43 27.33 33.64
CA SER A 415 -5.77 27.17 34.23
C SER A 415 -6.88 27.90 33.48
N VAL A 416 -6.57 28.50 32.34
CA VAL A 416 -7.49 29.39 31.61
C VAL A 416 -8.03 28.68 30.37
N GLU A 417 -9.32 28.35 30.39
CA GLU A 417 -10.03 27.80 29.23
C GLU A 417 -10.66 28.91 28.37
N LEU A 418 -10.87 28.65 27.07
CA LEU A 418 -11.51 29.57 26.13
C LEU A 418 -12.87 30.09 26.63
N ALA A 419 -13.70 29.20 27.22
CA ALA A 419 -14.99 29.58 27.77
C ALA A 419 -14.86 30.56 28.95
N SER A 420 -13.82 30.43 29.77
CA SER A 420 -13.56 31.32 30.91
C SER A 420 -13.12 32.73 30.47
N LEU A 421 -12.58 32.85 29.25
CA LEU A 421 -12.22 34.12 28.60
C LEU A 421 -13.39 34.76 27.84
N GLY A 422 -14.60 34.22 27.98
CA GLY A 422 -15.79 34.73 27.28
C GLY A 422 -15.82 34.39 25.79
N VAL A 423 -15.09 33.36 25.34
CA VAL A 423 -15.08 32.91 23.95
C VAL A 423 -16.09 31.78 23.75
N LYS A 424 -17.09 32.01 22.91
CA LYS A 424 -18.04 30.98 22.46
C LYS A 424 -17.56 30.43 21.11
N VAL A 425 -17.30 29.13 21.07
CA VAL A 425 -16.85 28.43 19.86
C VAL A 425 -18.04 27.79 19.17
N LEU A 426 -18.24 28.12 17.90
CA LEU A 426 -19.29 27.57 17.04
C LEU A 426 -18.62 26.83 15.87
N PRO A 427 -18.61 25.49 15.86
CA PRO A 427 -18.12 24.70 14.73
C PRO A 427 -19.19 24.55 13.65
N TYR A 428 -18.76 24.52 12.40
CA TYR A 428 -19.56 24.13 11.24
C TYR A 428 -18.71 23.32 10.27
N ASP A 429 -19.08 22.07 10.05
CA ASP A 429 -18.46 21.26 9.00
C ASP A 429 -19.09 21.64 7.66
N LEU A 430 -18.28 21.88 6.64
CA LEU A 430 -18.80 22.24 5.32
C LEU A 430 -19.51 21.04 4.69
N GLU A 431 -20.76 21.26 4.30
CA GLU A 431 -21.64 20.25 3.73
C GLU A 431 -21.93 20.50 2.24
N SER A 432 -22.40 19.48 1.54
CA SER A 432 -22.73 19.56 0.10
C SER A 432 -23.90 20.50 -0.19
N ALA A 433 -24.06 20.91 -1.46
CA ALA A 433 -25.03 21.92 -1.89
C ALA A 433 -26.50 21.70 -1.45
N ARG A 434 -26.90 20.44 -1.22
CA ARG A 434 -28.25 20.09 -0.75
C ARG A 434 -28.58 20.63 0.65
N GLN A 435 -27.58 21.10 1.39
CA GLN A 435 -27.68 21.65 2.75
C GLN A 435 -27.13 23.10 2.85
N ARG A 436 -27.02 23.85 1.74
CA ARG A 436 -26.52 25.25 1.77
C ARG A 436 -27.32 26.18 2.69
N ASP A 437 -28.59 25.87 2.94
CA ASP A 437 -29.41 26.57 3.95
C ASP A 437 -28.79 26.45 5.35
N GLY A 438 -28.09 25.36 5.66
CA GLY A 438 -27.35 25.15 6.90
C GLY A 438 -26.22 26.17 7.09
N LEU A 439 -25.38 26.37 6.06
CA LEU A 439 -24.28 27.34 6.11
C LEU A 439 -24.80 28.78 6.22
N ARG A 440 -25.86 29.09 5.46
CA ARG A 440 -26.51 30.41 5.51
C ARG A 440 -27.12 30.66 6.90
N ASN A 441 -27.80 29.66 7.47
CA ASN A 441 -28.34 29.73 8.82
C ASN A 441 -27.23 29.90 9.87
N PHE A 442 -26.15 29.15 9.75
CA PHE A 442 -24.99 29.26 10.64
C PHE A 442 -24.38 30.67 10.63
N LEU A 443 -24.11 31.22 9.44
CA LEU A 443 -23.47 32.54 9.32
C LEU A 443 -24.41 33.68 9.72
N TYR A 444 -25.65 33.71 9.22
CA TYR A 444 -26.52 34.87 9.40
C TYR A 444 -27.38 34.82 10.66
N ASN A 445 -27.80 33.63 11.11
CA ASN A 445 -28.63 33.50 12.31
C ASN A 445 -27.81 33.17 13.56
N GLU A 446 -26.96 32.14 13.51
CA GLU A 446 -26.20 31.72 14.70
C GLU A 446 -25.05 32.69 15.01
N CYS A 447 -24.23 33.01 14.00
CA CYS A 447 -23.13 33.96 14.13
C CYS A 447 -23.61 35.42 14.09
N GLY A 448 -24.80 35.70 13.58
CA GLY A 448 -25.39 37.04 13.53
C GLY A 448 -24.72 37.98 12.52
N LEU A 449 -24.21 37.45 11.41
CA LEU A 449 -23.59 38.20 10.32
C LEU A 449 -24.61 38.61 9.26
N ASN A 450 -24.18 39.40 8.28
CA ASN A 450 -24.99 39.77 7.11
C ASN A 450 -24.26 39.50 5.78
N ASP A 451 -25.02 39.55 4.68
CA ASP A 451 -24.54 39.31 3.32
C ASP A 451 -23.48 40.32 2.84
N GLN A 452 -23.37 41.49 3.50
CA GLN A 452 -22.34 42.48 3.20
C GLN A 452 -21.00 42.20 3.89
N GLN A 453 -20.99 41.32 4.90
CA GLN A 453 -19.78 40.89 5.60
C GLN A 453 -19.21 39.61 5.00
N VAL A 454 -20.07 38.62 4.72
CA VAL A 454 -19.69 37.35 4.09
C VAL A 454 -20.79 36.96 3.12
N ALA A 455 -20.44 36.78 1.84
CA ALA A 455 -21.38 36.35 0.81
C ALA A 455 -21.21 34.86 0.51
N VAL A 456 -22.30 34.08 0.62
CA VAL A 456 -22.31 32.63 0.36
C VAL A 456 -22.92 32.32 -0.99
#